data_AF-A0A524J9T7-F1
#
_entry.id   AF-A0A524J9T7-F1
#
_cell.length_a   1.000
_cell.length_b   1.000
_cell.length_c   1.000
_cell.angle_alpha   90.00
_cell.angle_beta   90.00
_cell.angle_gamma   90.00
#
_symmetry.space_group_name_H-M   'P 1'
#
loop_
_entity.id
_entity.type
_entity.pdbx_description
1 polymer ?
#
loop_
_entity_poly.entity_id
_entity_poly.type
_entity_poly.pdbx_seq_one_letter_code
_entity_poly.pdbx_strand_id
1 'polypeptide(L)'
;NNLKAVSSFEKIDPLVYESISIKNEVVLEDPTEKGLRKILNFGHTLGHAIESYYLESDDDKMLLHGEAIAAGMVLEAWLSHQLHGLPSKDLEDIKNTFLQRYPKILFSKQDIEQIIDLLKFDKKNAYGQINFVLLRAIGDPVLDVQIKGNLLQRAFAYYSE
;
A
#
# COMPACT_ATOMS: atom_id res chain seq x y z
N ASN A 1 -14.80 10.39 -12.68
CA ASN A 1 -14.77 9.83 -11.32
C ASN A 1 -14.73 10.98 -10.32
N ASN A 2 -15.87 11.36 -9.73
CA ASN A 2 -16.02 12.59 -8.92
C ASN A 2 -15.43 12.48 -7.51
N LEU A 3 -15.00 11.28 -7.10
CA LEU A 3 -14.33 11.00 -5.82
C LEU A 3 -13.15 11.93 -5.53
N LYS A 4 -12.36 12.26 -6.56
CA LYS A 4 -11.15 13.08 -6.38
C LYS A 4 -11.44 14.52 -5.99
N ALA A 5 -12.64 15.01 -6.31
CA ALA A 5 -13.08 16.38 -6.04
C ALA A 5 -13.81 16.52 -4.69
N VAL A 6 -14.01 15.42 -3.95
CA VAL A 6 -14.64 15.46 -2.64
C VAL A 6 -13.67 16.07 -1.64
N SER A 7 -14.04 17.24 -1.11
CA SER A 7 -13.27 18.01 -0.12
C SER A 7 -14.03 18.27 1.18
N SER A 8 -15.30 17.85 1.27
CA SER A 8 -16.15 18.02 2.45
C SER A 8 -16.91 16.75 2.79
N PHE A 9 -17.32 16.65 4.06
CA PHE A 9 -18.06 15.50 4.60
C PHE A 9 -19.51 15.41 4.09
N GLU A 10 -20.03 16.46 3.46
CA GLU A 10 -21.46 16.57 3.10
C GLU A 10 -21.94 15.56 2.06
N LYS A 11 -21.03 14.92 1.31
CA LYS A 11 -21.38 13.99 0.21
C LYS A 11 -20.60 12.67 0.25
N ILE A 12 -20.06 12.29 1.41
CA ILE A 12 -19.25 11.06 1.51
C ILE A 12 -20.07 9.83 1.82
N ASP A 13 -21.26 9.97 2.43
CA ASP A 13 -22.05 8.83 2.89
C ASP A 13 -22.29 7.77 1.79
N PRO A 14 -22.65 8.13 0.53
CA PRO A 14 -22.81 7.13 -0.52
C PRO A 14 -21.49 6.41 -0.85
N LEU A 15 -20.36 7.12 -0.75
CA LEU A 15 -19.03 6.59 -1.05
C LEU A 15 -18.54 5.66 0.07
N VAL A 16 -18.83 6.00 1.33
CA VAL A 16 -18.56 5.14 2.48
C VAL A 16 -19.41 3.88 2.39
N TYR A 17 -20.69 4.01 2.04
CA TYR A 17 -21.58 2.88 1.84
C TYR A 17 -21.09 1.95 0.72
N GLU A 18 -20.69 2.51 -0.42
CA GLU A 18 -20.12 1.75 -1.55
C GLU A 18 -18.83 1.01 -1.13
N SER A 19 -17.92 1.71 -0.44
CA SER A 19 -16.67 1.11 0.07
C SER A 19 -16.92 -0.06 1.04
N ILE A 20 -17.87 0.12 1.98
CA ILE A 20 -18.28 -0.94 2.91
C ILE A 20 -18.91 -2.11 2.16
N SER A 21 -19.75 -1.84 1.16
CA SER A 21 -20.44 -2.87 0.38
C SER A 21 -19.44 -3.73 -0.39
N ILE A 22 -18.47 -3.12 -1.08
CA ILE A 22 -17.39 -3.83 -1.80
C ILE A 22 -16.58 -4.70 -0.83
N LYS A 23 -16.17 -4.15 0.32
CA LYS A 23 -15.43 -4.93 1.33
C LYS A 23 -16.25 -6.10 1.85
N ASN A 24 -17.54 -5.88 2.12
CA ASN A 24 -18.43 -6.91 2.63
C ASN A 24 -18.61 -8.06 1.63
N GLU A 25 -18.81 -7.75 0.34
CA GLU A 25 -18.89 -8.76 -0.72
C GLU A 25 -17.63 -9.63 -0.76
N VAL A 26 -16.45 -9.01 -0.79
CA VAL A 26 -15.15 -9.70 -0.81
C VAL A 26 -14.93 -10.56 0.44
N VAL A 27 -15.28 -10.05 1.63
CA VAL A 27 -15.12 -10.78 2.89
C VAL A 27 -16.11 -11.94 3.01
N LEU A 28 -17.34 -11.79 2.52
CA LEU A 28 -18.32 -12.88 2.52
C LEU A 28 -17.94 -14.00 1.56
N GLU A 29 -17.32 -13.67 0.42
CA GLU A 29 -16.83 -14.67 -0.54
C GLU A 29 -15.62 -15.44 -0.01
N ASP A 30 -14.69 -14.79 0.70
CA ASP A 30 -13.52 -15.42 1.31
C ASP A 30 -13.30 -14.99 2.78
N PRO A 31 -14.06 -15.57 3.73
CA PRO A 31 -14.00 -15.17 5.14
C PRO A 31 -12.64 -15.45 5.79
N THR A 32 -11.89 -16.42 5.27
CA THR A 32 -10.62 -16.88 5.86
C THR A 32 -9.37 -16.33 5.18
N GLU A 33 -9.52 -15.43 4.20
CA GLU A 33 -8.42 -14.78 3.48
C GLU A 33 -7.43 -15.74 2.83
N LYS A 34 -7.94 -16.79 2.16
CA LYS A 34 -7.10 -17.78 1.46
C LYS A 34 -6.99 -17.52 -0.04
N GLY A 35 -7.85 -16.66 -0.59
CA GLY A 35 -7.95 -16.37 -2.02
C GLY A 35 -8.31 -14.89 -2.26
N LEU A 36 -9.53 -14.63 -2.73
CA LEU A 36 -9.96 -13.32 -3.21
C LEU A 36 -9.75 -12.20 -2.18
N ARG A 37 -9.98 -12.44 -0.89
CA ARG A 37 -9.94 -11.37 0.11
C ARG A 37 -8.56 -10.72 0.23
N LYS A 38 -7.50 -11.41 -0.16
CA LYS A 38 -6.15 -10.85 -0.26
C LYS A 38 -6.10 -9.56 -1.07
N ILE A 39 -6.97 -9.33 -2.06
CA ILE A 39 -6.96 -8.11 -2.88
C ILE A 39 -7.07 -6.81 -2.04
N LEU A 40 -7.66 -6.90 -0.85
CA LEU A 40 -7.80 -5.78 0.08
C LEU A 40 -6.46 -5.33 0.69
N ASN A 41 -5.41 -6.16 0.55
CA ASN A 41 -4.09 -5.93 1.13
C ASN A 41 -3.15 -5.12 0.20
N PHE A 42 -3.65 -4.57 -0.91
CA PHE A 42 -2.87 -3.62 -1.72
C PHE A 42 -2.41 -2.43 -0.86
N GLY A 43 -1.12 -2.15 -0.87
CA GLY A 43 -0.45 -1.15 -0.05
C GLY A 43 -0.17 -1.56 1.39
N HIS A 44 -0.71 -2.69 1.87
CA HIS A 44 -0.61 -3.07 3.27
C HIS A 44 0.71 -3.77 3.61
N THR A 45 1.36 -4.42 2.65
CA THR A 45 2.64 -5.09 2.93
C THR A 45 3.71 -4.07 3.28
N LEU A 46 3.93 -3.06 2.44
CA LEU A 46 4.87 -1.98 2.75
C LEU A 46 4.30 -0.99 3.76
N GLY A 47 2.99 -0.75 3.74
CA GLY A 47 2.34 0.16 4.69
C GLY A 47 2.48 -0.29 6.13
N HIS A 48 2.25 -1.58 6.44
CA HIS A 48 2.46 -2.09 7.80
C HIS A 48 3.93 -2.12 8.21
N ALA A 49 4.86 -2.35 7.29
CA ALA A 49 6.29 -2.27 7.61
C ALA A 49 6.72 -0.84 7.96
N ILE A 50 6.19 0.16 7.25
CA ILE A 50 6.38 1.59 7.55
C ILE A 50 5.74 1.93 8.90
N GLU A 51 4.48 1.54 9.12
CA GLU A 51 3.76 1.75 10.39
C GLU A 51 4.53 1.16 11.58
N SER A 52 4.99 -0.09 11.46
CA SER A 52 5.75 -0.77 12.51
C SER A 52 7.08 -0.05 12.81
N TYR A 53 7.78 0.41 11.76
CA TYR A 53 9.01 1.18 11.94
C TYR A 53 8.80 2.43 12.78
N TYR A 54 7.77 3.23 12.49
CA TYR A 54 7.48 4.45 13.24
C TYR A 54 6.89 4.21 14.63
N LEU A 55 6.34 3.02 14.89
CA LEU A 55 5.92 2.61 16.23
C LEU A 55 7.11 2.19 17.11
N GLU A 56 8.15 1.63 16.50
CA GLU A 56 9.37 1.16 17.20
C GLU A 56 10.46 2.24 17.29
N SER A 57 10.42 3.27 16.44
CA SER A 57 11.41 4.35 16.46
C SER A 57 11.22 5.27 17.67
N ASP A 58 12.33 5.68 18.30
CA ASP A 58 12.35 6.68 19.37
C ASP A 58 12.00 8.11 18.90
N ASP A 59 11.68 8.30 17.62
CA ASP A 59 11.17 9.57 17.10
C ASP A 59 9.72 9.76 17.59
N ASP A 60 9.41 10.94 18.15
CA ASP A 60 8.07 11.31 18.67
C ASP A 60 6.95 11.32 17.60
N LYS A 61 7.25 10.88 16.38
CA LYS A 61 6.36 10.96 15.22
C LYS A 61 5.74 9.60 14.90
N MET A 62 4.66 9.28 15.62
CA MET A 62 3.76 8.19 15.23
C MET A 62 3.02 8.53 13.95
N LEU A 63 2.97 7.58 13.00
CA LEU A 63 2.11 7.67 11.82
C LEU A 63 0.73 7.11 12.13
N LEU A 64 -0.31 7.75 11.57
CA LEU A 64 -1.62 7.14 11.51
C LEU A 64 -1.60 5.98 10.51
N HIS A 65 -2.36 4.93 10.79
CA HIS A 65 -2.49 3.76 9.90
C HIS A 65 -2.74 4.16 8.45
N GLY A 66 -3.71 5.05 8.20
CA GLY A 66 -4.04 5.52 6.86
C GLY A 66 -2.89 6.24 6.14
N GLU A 67 -2.01 6.94 6.85
CA GLU A 67 -0.83 7.61 6.27
C GLU A 67 0.20 6.58 5.83
N ALA A 68 0.46 5.56 6.65
CA ALA A 68 1.38 4.48 6.33
C ALA A 68 0.88 3.64 5.14
N ILE A 69 -0.41 3.27 5.12
CA ILE A 69 -1.01 2.54 4.00
C ILE A 69 -0.99 3.38 2.71
N ALA A 70 -1.23 4.69 2.78
CA ALA A 70 -1.14 5.56 1.61
C ALA A 70 0.26 5.56 0.99
N ALA A 71 1.31 5.65 1.81
CA ALA A 71 2.69 5.52 1.32
C ALA A 71 2.97 4.12 0.75
N GLY A 72 2.49 3.07 1.43
CA GLY A 72 2.55 1.69 0.95
C GLY A 72 1.91 1.51 -0.44
N MET A 73 0.73 2.10 -0.68
CA MET A 73 0.05 2.04 -1.98
C MET A 73 0.86 2.71 -3.09
N VAL A 74 1.56 3.83 -2.83
CA VAL A 74 2.41 4.48 -3.84
C VAL A 74 3.63 3.62 -4.16
N LEU A 75 4.27 3.05 -3.15
CA LEU A 75 5.43 2.17 -3.33
C LEU A 75 5.03 0.89 -4.09
N GLU A 76 3.93 0.26 -3.72
CA GLU A 76 3.40 -0.95 -4.35
C GLU A 76 2.85 -0.67 -5.76
N ALA A 77 2.33 0.53 -6.04
CA ALA A 77 2.00 0.94 -7.41
C ALA A 77 3.25 1.02 -8.29
N TRP A 78 4.37 1.53 -7.78
CA TRP A 78 5.60 1.54 -8.55
C TRP A 78 6.11 0.11 -8.83
N LEU A 79 6.05 -0.78 -7.83
CA LEU A 79 6.37 -2.20 -8.03
C LEU A 79 5.46 -2.85 -9.07
N SER A 80 4.16 -2.52 -9.04
CA SER A 80 3.16 -2.95 -10.02
C SER A 80 3.52 -2.53 -11.44
N HIS A 81 3.97 -1.29 -11.61
CA HIS A 81 4.45 -0.78 -12.89
C HIS A 81 5.67 -1.55 -13.39
N GLN A 82 6.65 -1.80 -12.52
CA GLN A 82 7.87 -2.52 -12.90
C GLN A 82 7.65 -4.01 -13.22
N LEU A 83 6.71 -4.67 -12.53
CA LEU A 83 6.59 -6.14 -12.56
C LEU A 83 5.38 -6.66 -13.34
N HIS A 84 4.28 -5.90 -13.39
CA HIS A 84 3.01 -6.35 -13.98
C HIS A 84 2.43 -5.39 -15.00
N GLY A 85 3.16 -4.34 -15.38
CA GLY A 85 2.78 -3.46 -16.47
C GLY A 85 1.64 -2.50 -16.15
N LEU A 86 1.43 -2.16 -14.86
CA LEU A 86 0.55 -1.05 -14.48
C LEU A 86 0.89 0.18 -15.35
N PRO A 87 -0.05 0.77 -16.09
CA PRO A 87 0.25 1.91 -16.96
C PRO A 87 0.87 3.07 -16.17
N SER A 88 1.83 3.78 -16.75
CA SER A 88 2.47 4.94 -16.11
C SER A 88 1.45 6.00 -15.69
N LYS A 89 0.39 6.18 -16.50
CA LYS A 89 -0.73 7.06 -16.16
C LYS A 89 -1.42 6.66 -14.86
N ASP A 90 -1.64 5.38 -14.62
CA ASP A 90 -2.30 4.87 -13.42
C ASP A 90 -1.37 4.97 -12.20
N LEU A 91 -0.08 4.68 -12.38
CA LEU A 91 0.95 4.91 -11.36
C LEU A 91 0.97 6.36 -10.88
N GLU A 92 1.06 7.31 -11.82
CA GLU A 92 1.06 8.74 -11.51
C GLU A 92 -0.27 9.18 -10.89
N ASP A 93 -1.39 8.59 -11.33
CA ASP A 93 -2.69 8.89 -10.77
C ASP A 93 -2.81 8.45 -9.30
N ILE A 94 -2.30 7.27 -8.97
CA ILE A 94 -2.21 6.76 -7.59
C ILE A 94 -1.31 7.68 -6.75
N LYS A 95 -0.08 7.95 -7.21
CA LYS A 95 0.89 8.81 -6.48
C LYS A 95 0.30 10.18 -6.17
N ASN A 96 -0.24 10.86 -7.20
CA ASN A 96 -0.81 12.19 -7.04
C ASN A 96 -2.06 12.18 -6.13
N THR A 97 -2.92 11.16 -6.23
CA THR A 97 -4.13 11.06 -5.41
C THR A 97 -3.79 10.99 -3.92
N PHE A 98 -2.79 10.20 -3.53
CA PHE A 98 -2.38 10.03 -2.14
C PHE A 98 -1.54 11.21 -1.62
N LEU A 99 -0.59 11.72 -2.39
CA LEU A 99 0.25 12.86 -1.97
C LEU A 99 -0.53 14.19 -1.87
N GLN A 100 -1.68 14.31 -2.52
CA GLN A 100 -2.59 15.45 -2.34
C GLN A 100 -3.46 15.35 -1.08
N ARG A 101 -3.60 14.16 -0.49
CA ARG A 101 -4.49 13.89 0.66
C ARG A 101 -3.75 13.68 1.97
N TYR A 102 -2.54 13.13 1.90
CA TYR A 102 -1.74 12.79 3.07
C TYR A 102 -0.40 13.51 3.04
N PRO A 103 0.17 13.85 4.22
CA PRO A 103 1.51 14.40 4.29
C PRO A 103 2.54 13.44 3.68
N LYS A 104 3.44 13.96 2.83
CA LYS A 104 4.56 13.18 2.29
C LYS A 104 5.51 12.80 3.43
N ILE A 105 5.68 11.49 3.63
CA ILE A 105 6.67 10.94 4.56
C ILE A 105 8.06 11.08 3.95
N LEU A 106 9.07 11.43 4.75
CA LEU A 106 10.46 11.47 4.30
C LEU A 106 11.18 10.29 4.94
N PHE A 107 11.83 9.49 4.11
CA PHE A 107 12.59 8.32 4.54
C PHE A 107 14.08 8.58 4.36
N SER A 108 14.84 8.50 5.45
CA SER A 108 16.29 8.42 5.40
C SER A 108 16.72 7.07 4.81
N LYS A 109 17.98 6.97 4.37
CA LYS A 109 18.53 5.68 3.92
C LYS A 109 18.44 4.62 5.04
N GLN A 110 18.66 5.03 6.28
CA GLN A 110 18.61 4.13 7.43
C GLN A 110 17.19 3.69 7.77
N ASP A 111 16.19 4.55 7.56
CA ASP A 111 14.78 4.20 7.70
C ASP A 111 14.42 3.10 6.69
N ILE A 112 14.80 3.29 5.43
CA ILE A 112 14.52 2.33 4.34
C ILE A 112 15.13 0.97 4.65
N GLU A 113 16.38 0.94 5.13
CA GLU A 113 17.05 -0.30 5.50
C GLU A 113 16.31 -1.04 6.62
N GLN A 114 15.89 -0.32 7.67
CA GLN A 114 15.15 -0.89 8.80
C GLN A 114 13.75 -1.37 8.41
N ILE A 115 13.01 -0.60 7.62
CA ILE A 115 11.68 -0.98 7.11
C ILE A 115 11.78 -2.27 6.27
N ILE A 116 12.78 -2.37 5.40
CA ILE A 116 13.02 -3.58 4.59
C ILE A 116 13.42 -4.77 5.47
N ASP A 117 14.14 -4.55 6.56
CA ASP A 117 14.49 -5.62 7.49
C ASP A 117 13.28 -6.10 8.29
N LEU A 118 12.38 -5.21 8.72
CA LEU A 118 11.11 -5.58 9.36
C LEU A 118 10.27 -6.51 8.48
N LEU A 119 10.18 -6.23 7.18
CA LEU A 119 9.56 -7.14 6.20
C LEU A 119 10.18 -8.55 6.25
N LYS A 120 11.51 -8.65 6.33
CA LYS A 120 12.22 -9.94 6.40
C LYS A 120 12.04 -10.64 7.75
N PHE A 121 11.77 -9.93 8.83
CA PHE A 121 11.50 -10.55 10.14
C PHE A 121 10.11 -11.16 10.16
N ASP A 122 9.11 -10.49 9.59
CA ASP A 122 7.77 -11.04 9.43
C ASP A 122 7.79 -12.37 8.65
N LYS A 123 8.65 -12.45 7.62
CA LYS A 123 8.96 -13.69 6.89
C LYS A 123 9.42 -14.86 7.79
N LYS A 124 10.21 -14.60 8.83
CA LYS A 124 10.72 -15.65 9.73
C LYS A 124 9.62 -16.19 10.65
N ASN A 125 8.68 -15.35 11.02
CA ASN A 125 7.57 -15.72 11.91
C ASN A 125 6.47 -16.49 11.16
N ALA A 126 6.30 -16.24 9.85
CA ALA A 126 5.26 -16.86 9.03
C ALA A 126 5.70 -18.13 8.25
N TYR A 127 6.95 -18.62 8.40
CA TYR A 127 7.49 -19.78 7.65
C TYR A 127 7.27 -19.71 6.12
N GLY A 128 7.19 -18.50 5.55
CA GLY A 128 6.67 -18.27 4.20
C GLY A 128 7.44 -17.25 3.35
N GLN A 129 6.97 -17.01 2.14
CA GLN A 129 7.42 -15.94 1.25
C GLN A 129 6.54 -14.70 1.48
N ILE A 130 7.12 -13.49 1.44
CA ILE A 130 6.33 -12.26 1.52
C ILE A 130 5.61 -12.09 0.20
N ASN A 131 4.29 -12.06 0.28
CA ASN A 131 3.39 -12.05 -0.85
C ASN A 131 2.70 -10.70 -0.91
N PHE A 132 3.07 -9.92 -1.91
CA PHE A 132 2.50 -8.63 -2.20
C PHE A 132 1.24 -8.79 -3.05
N VAL A 133 0.34 -7.83 -2.91
CA VAL A 133 -0.74 -7.59 -3.85
C VAL A 133 -0.30 -6.43 -4.72
N LEU A 134 -0.20 -6.65 -6.03
CA LEU A 134 0.16 -5.62 -7.00
C LEU A 134 -1.01 -5.38 -7.98
N LEU A 135 -0.82 -4.51 -8.97
CA LEU A 135 -1.84 -4.17 -9.95
C LEU A 135 -1.34 -4.37 -11.39
N ARG A 136 -2.22 -4.84 -12.27
CA ARG A 136 -2.07 -4.69 -13.74
C ARG A 136 -2.72 -3.42 -14.25
N ALA A 137 -3.80 -3.00 -13.60
CA ALA A 137 -4.53 -1.75 -13.83
C ALA A 137 -5.26 -1.35 -12.54
N ILE A 138 -5.74 -0.11 -12.42
CA ILE A 138 -6.64 0.25 -11.32
C ILE A 138 -7.89 -0.65 -11.38
N GLY A 139 -8.12 -1.41 -10.31
CA GLY A 139 -9.21 -2.39 -10.22
C GLY A 139 -8.87 -3.81 -10.71
N ASP A 140 -7.64 -4.07 -11.19
CA ASP A 140 -7.18 -5.40 -11.61
C ASP A 140 -5.94 -5.84 -10.79
N PRO A 141 -6.14 -6.54 -9.67
CA PRO A 141 -5.07 -6.96 -8.77
C PRO A 141 -4.34 -8.22 -9.24
N VAL A 142 -3.08 -8.34 -8.80
CA VAL A 142 -2.23 -9.53 -8.93
C VAL A 142 -1.84 -9.99 -7.54
N LEU A 143 -2.21 -11.22 -7.19
CA LEU A 143 -1.97 -11.80 -5.87
C LEU A 143 -0.63 -12.54 -5.80
N ASP A 144 -0.15 -12.72 -4.56
CA ASP A 144 0.97 -13.59 -4.21
C ASP A 144 2.28 -13.28 -4.98
N VAL A 145 2.56 -11.97 -5.15
CA VAL A 145 3.76 -11.52 -5.86
C VAL A 145 4.97 -11.42 -4.93
N GLN A 146 6.10 -11.92 -5.39
CA GLN A 146 7.36 -11.82 -4.66
C GLN A 146 8.28 -10.77 -5.26
N ILE A 147 8.80 -9.91 -4.39
CA ILE A 147 9.75 -8.87 -4.77
C ILE A 147 11.18 -9.38 -4.57
N LYS A 148 12.01 -9.23 -5.60
CA LYS A 148 13.41 -9.69 -5.62
C LYS A 148 14.37 -8.53 -5.89
N GLY A 149 15.64 -8.74 -5.52
CA GLY A 149 16.71 -7.79 -5.79
C GLY A 149 16.55 -6.47 -5.03
N ASN A 150 16.86 -5.36 -5.69
CA ASN A 150 16.84 -4.02 -5.12
C ASN A 150 15.55 -3.23 -5.41
N LEU A 151 14.48 -3.90 -5.83
CA LEU A 151 13.25 -3.24 -6.26
C LEU A 151 12.57 -2.46 -5.11
N LEU A 152 12.66 -2.95 -3.88
CA LEU A 152 12.13 -2.22 -2.71
C LEU A 152 12.85 -0.87 -2.53
N GLN A 153 14.18 -0.85 -2.60
CA GLN A 153 14.97 0.38 -2.51
C GLN A 153 14.64 1.34 -3.66
N ARG A 154 14.44 0.83 -4.88
CA ARG A 154 14.04 1.64 -6.03
C ARG A 154 12.63 2.20 -5.90
N ALA A 155 11.70 1.46 -5.29
CA ALA A 155 10.36 1.97 -4.98
C ALA A 155 10.44 3.17 -4.02
N PHE A 156 11.25 3.07 -2.96
CA PHE A 156 11.48 4.20 -2.04
C PHE A 156 12.14 5.39 -2.73
N ALA A 157 13.07 5.15 -3.66
CA ALA A 157 13.66 6.22 -4.46
C ALA A 157 12.59 6.95 -5.29
N TYR A 158 11.71 6.22 -5.98
CA TYR A 158 10.59 6.81 -6.74
C TYR A 158 9.60 7.58 -5.84
N TYR A 159 9.34 7.08 -4.63
CA TYR A 159 8.47 7.77 -3.68
C TYR A 159 9.07 9.12 -3.21
N SER A 160 10.41 9.20 -3.12
CA SER A 160 11.13 10.41 -2.71
C SER A 160 11.09 11.53 -3.75
N GLU A 161 10.95 11.19 -5.03
CA GLU A 161 10.70 12.15 -6.14
C GLU A 161 9.39 12.90 -5.95
#